data_AF-A0A521TPB4-F1
#
_entry.id   AF-A0A521TPB4-F1
#
_cell.length_a   1.000
_cell.length_b   1.000
_cell.length_c   1.000
_cell.angle_alpha   90.00
_cell.angle_beta   90.00
_cell.angle_gamma   90.00
#
_symmetry.space_group_name_H-M   'P 1'
#
loop_
_entity.id
_entity.type
_entity.pdbx_description
1 polymer ?
#
loop_
_entity_poly.entity_id
_entity_poly.type
_entity_poly.pdbx_seq_one_letter_code
_entity_poly.pdbx_strand_id
1 'polypeptide(L)' 'MERGLSQGQLAERAGTGHSQIGRVESGQYATSVETLKRIAAALDADLEITLVPRSGGVGTVGVAS' A
#
# COMPACT_ATOMS: atom_id res chain seq x y z
N MET A 1 7.82 3.55 11.04
CA MET A 1 7.58 2.12 11.35
C MET A 1 7.39 1.98 12.86
N GLU A 2 6.14 1.98 13.34
CA GLU A 2 5.80 2.03 14.77
C GLU A 2 5.49 0.65 15.39
N ARG A 3 5.95 -0.46 14.78
CA ARG A 3 5.74 -1.83 15.29
C ARG A 3 7.02 -2.57 15.71
N GLY A 4 8.13 -1.85 15.90
CA GLY A 4 9.39 -2.43 16.41
C GLY A 4 10.13 -3.39 15.46
N LEU A 5 9.63 -3.61 14.25
CA LEU A 5 10.26 -4.44 13.23
C LEU A 5 11.22 -3.59 12.40
N SER A 6 12.45 -4.08 12.23
CA SER A 6 13.33 -3.60 11.16
C SER A 6 12.76 -4.00 9.79
N GLN A 7 13.18 -3.29 8.74
CA GLN A 7 12.83 -3.59 7.35
C GLN A 7 13.12 -5.06 6.99
N GLY A 8 14.16 -5.64 7.58
CA GLY A 8 14.54 -7.02 7.35
C GLY A 8 13.65 -8.05 8.00
N GLN A 9 13.30 -7.81 9.25
CA GLN A 9 12.33 -8.66 9.96
C GLN A 9 10.96 -8.59 9.28
N LEU A 10 10.58 -7.42 8.75
CA LEU A 10 9.36 -7.30 7.96
C LEU A 10 9.45 -8.08 6.65
N ALA A 11 10.57 -8.02 5.93
CA ALA A 11 10.78 -8.76 4.69
C ALA A 11 10.68 -10.28 4.92
N GLU A 12 11.34 -10.77 5.97
CA GLU A 12 11.29 -12.18 6.38
C GLU A 12 9.86 -12.61 6.70
N ARG A 13 9.16 -11.85 7.56
CA ARG A 13 7.79 -12.16 7.96
C ARG A 13 6.78 -12.07 6.81
N ALA A 14 7.01 -11.18 5.85
CA ALA A 14 6.17 -11.04 4.65
C ALA A 14 6.54 -12.04 3.54
N GLY A 15 7.55 -12.90 3.73
CA GLY A 15 8.01 -13.85 2.71
C GLY A 15 8.49 -13.16 1.44
N THR A 16 9.18 -12.03 1.57
CA THR A 16 9.66 -11.20 0.47
C THR A 16 11.13 -10.81 0.65
N GLY A 17 11.77 -10.30 -0.40
CA GLY A 17 13.16 -9.82 -0.31
C GLY A 17 13.26 -8.45 0.37
N HIS A 18 14.35 -8.20 1.12
CA HIS A 18 14.65 -6.90 1.75
C HIS A 18 14.47 -5.70 0.81
N SER A 19 14.91 -5.85 -0.45
CA SER A 19 14.81 -4.83 -1.49
C SER A 19 13.37 -4.53 -1.91
N GLN A 20 12.43 -5.45 -1.72
CA GLN A 20 11.02 -5.21 -2.01
C GLN A 20 10.37 -4.27 -0.99
N ILE A 21 10.69 -4.40 0.31
CA ILE A 21 10.15 -3.49 1.32
C ILE A 21 10.60 -2.05 1.07
N GLY A 22 11.89 -1.84 0.77
CA GLY A 22 12.40 -0.49 0.50
C GLY A 22 11.79 0.14 -0.75
N ARG A 23 11.44 -0.68 -1.75
CA ARG A 23 10.71 -0.23 -2.93
C ARG A 23 9.28 0.22 -2.59
N VAL A 24 8.56 -0.57 -1.79
CA VAL A 24 7.23 -0.21 -1.30
C VAL A 24 7.27 1.11 -0.54
N GLU A 25 8.23 1.28 0.37
CA GLU A 25 8.38 2.49 1.17
C GLU A 25 8.74 3.73 0.34
N SER A 26 9.54 3.56 -0.71
CA SER A 26 9.90 4.65 -1.62
C SER A 26 8.74 5.12 -2.52
N GLY A 27 7.71 4.29 -2.68
CA GLY A 27 6.64 4.51 -3.66
C GLY A 27 7.10 4.53 -5.13
N GLN A 28 8.37 4.23 -5.41
CA GLN A 28 8.97 4.37 -6.75
C GLN A 28 8.68 3.18 -7.67
N TYR A 29 8.07 2.10 -7.16
CA TYR A 29 7.82 0.89 -7.93
C TYR A 29 6.38 0.41 -7.81
N ALA A 30 5.85 -0.06 -8.94
CA ALA A 30 4.58 -0.77 -8.99
C ALA A 30 4.63 -1.98 -8.06
N THR A 31 3.86 -1.92 -6.99
CA THR A 31 3.71 -2.99 -6.01
C THR A 31 2.38 -3.69 -6.26
N SER A 32 2.40 -5.02 -6.33
CA SER A 32 1.16 -5.77 -6.48
C SER A 32 0.32 -5.72 -5.20
N VAL A 33 -1.01 -5.79 -5.36
CA VAL A 33 -1.92 -5.94 -4.21
C VAL A 33 -1.57 -7.17 -3.37
N GLU A 34 -1.08 -8.24 -4.00
CA GLU A 34 -0.60 -9.44 -3.31
C GLU A 34 0.57 -9.16 -2.36
N THR A 35 1.55 -8.36 -2.79
CA THR A 35 2.65 -7.93 -1.91
C THR A 35 2.13 -7.08 -0.75
N LEU A 36 1.18 -6.18 -1.00
CA LEU A 36 0.56 -5.36 0.06
C LEU A 36 -0.17 -6.22 1.10
N LYS A 37 -0.87 -7.28 0.67
CA LYS A 37 -1.54 -8.24 1.58
C LYS A 37 -0.55 -8.94 2.50
N ARG A 38 0.58 -9.40 1.96
CA ARG A 38 1.64 -10.07 2.77
C ARG A 38 2.25 -9.13 3.79
N ILE A 39 2.47 -7.87 3.40
CA ILE A 39 2.97 -6.84 4.32
C ILE A 39 1.95 -6.56 5.42
N ALA A 40 0.67 -6.44 5.09
CA ALA A 40 -0.40 -6.25 6.08
C ALA A 40 -0.47 -7.41 7.09
N ALA A 41 -0.43 -8.66 6.61
CA ALA A 41 -0.37 -9.85 7.46
C ALA A 41 0.89 -9.89 8.35
N ALA A 42 2.05 -9.51 7.79
CA ALA A 42 3.30 -9.43 8.54
C ALA A 42 3.31 -8.30 9.58
N LEU A 43 2.51 -7.27 9.39
CA LEU A 43 2.34 -6.20 10.36
C LEU A 43 1.23 -6.47 11.37
N ASP A 44 0.42 -7.53 11.20
CA ASP A 44 -0.81 -7.75 11.96
C ASP A 44 -1.77 -6.54 11.83
N ALA A 45 -2.09 -6.23 10.57
CA ALA A 45 -2.90 -5.09 10.15
C ALA A 45 -3.84 -5.47 9.00
N ASP A 46 -4.90 -4.68 8.84
CA ASP A 46 -5.82 -4.80 7.71
C ASP A 46 -5.36 -3.95 6.51
N LEU A 47 -5.57 -4.46 5.30
CA LEU A 47 -5.31 -3.73 4.05
C LEU A 47 -6.60 -3.09 3.55
N GLU A 48 -6.69 -1.77 3.68
CA GLU A 48 -7.76 -0.97 3.07
C GLU A 48 -7.29 -0.37 1.73
N ILE A 49 -8.10 -0.55 0.68
CA ILE A 49 -7.86 0.04 -0.65
C ILE A 49 -9.10 0.84 -1.05
N THR A 50 -8.94 2.14 -1.22
CA THR A 50 -10.02 3.07 -1.58
C THR A 50 -9.77 3.66 -2.96
N LEU A 51 -10.73 3.52 -3.86
CA LEU A 51 -10.73 4.21 -5.15
C LEU A 51 -11.28 5.63 -4.96
N VAL A 52 -10.54 6.63 -5.42
CA VAL A 52 -10.96 8.02 -5.39
C VAL A 52 -11.20 8.54 -6.82
N PRO A 53 -12.14 9.46 -7.03
CA PRO A 53 -12.31 10.12 -8.32
C PRO A 53 -11.00 10.75 -8.78
N ARG A 54 -10.69 10.63 -10.08
CA ARG A 54 -9.58 11.37 -10.67
C ARG A 54 -9.91 12.86 -10.63
N SER A 55 -9.12 13.65 -9.91
CA SER A 55 -9.19 15.11 -9.96
C SER A 55 -8.95 15.57 -11.41
N GLY A 56 -10.04 15.94 -12.10
CA GLY A 56 -10.01 16.43 -13.50
C GLY A 56 -10.82 15.64 -14.54
N GLY A 57 -11.86 14.90 -14.15
CA GLY A 57 -12.68 14.11 -15.10
C GLY A 57 -14.20 14.20 -14.97
N VAL A 58 -14.73 15.18 -14.22
CA VAL A 58 -16.17 15.48 -14.23
C VAL A 58 -16.33 16.92 -14.67
N GLY A 59 -16.51 17.12 -15.97
CA GLY A 59 -17.22 18.30 -16.45
C GLY A 59 -18.59 18.32 -15.78
N THR A 60 -18.86 19.43 -15.10
CA THR A 60 -20.18 19.94 -14.73
C THR A 60 -21.38 19.12 -15.23
N VAL A 61 -22.10 18.47 -14.32
CA VAL A 61 -23.56 18.57 -14.32
C VAL A 61 -23.99 18.82 -12.89
N GLY A 62 -24.24 20.11 -12.60
CA GLY A 62 -25.10 20.44 -11.48
C GLY A 62 -26.52 20.01 -11.81
N VAL A 63 -27.14 19.32 -10.86
CA VAL A 63 -28.56 19.45 -10.50
C VAL A 63 -28.54 19.24 -8.97
N ALA A 64 -28.52 20.28 -8.14
CA ALA A 64 -29.66 21.13 -7.82
C ALA A 64 -30.97 20.34 -7.79
N SER A 65 -31.21 19.64 -6.68
CA SER A 65 -32.39 19.78 -5.81
C SER A 65 -32.26 18.83 -4.62
#